data_AF-A0A955C3D1-F1
#
_entry.id   AF-A0A955C3D1-F1
#
_cell.length_a   1.000
_cell.length_b   1.000
_cell.length_c   1.000
_cell.angle_alpha   90.00
_cell.angle_beta   90.00
_cell.angle_gamma   90.00
#
_symmetry.space_group_name_H-M   'P 1'
#
loop_
_entity.id
_entity.type
_entity.pdbx_description
1 polymer ?
#
loop_
_entity_poly.entity_id
_entity_poly.type
_entity_poly.pdbx_seq_one_letter_code
_entity_poly.pdbx_strand_id
1 'polypeptide(L)'
;MRVRKKDEGVLEGDLTPMIDMTFQLIAFFMVLVNFSDAEQDQRIKLPSSELAKPPDAPFEEPRYLQLTKDDTVLFAGDEVGVDALEPVLQREKAV
;
A
#
# COMPACT_ATOMS: atom_id res chain seq x y z
N MET A 1 -66.22 14.09 -37.58
CA MET A 1 -64.79 13.78 -37.75
C MET A 1 -64.30 13.20 -36.43
N ARG A 2 -63.99 11.89 -36.37
CA ARG A 2 -63.54 11.21 -35.13
C ARG A 2 -62.02 11.22 -35.10
N VAL A 3 -61.45 11.92 -34.12
CA VAL A 3 -59.99 11.94 -33.89
C VAL A 3 -59.60 10.65 -33.17
N ARG A 4 -58.73 9.84 -33.78
CA ARG A 4 -58.14 8.66 -33.13
C ARG A 4 -57.02 9.10 -32.21
N LYS A 5 -57.05 8.62 -30.96
CA LYS A 5 -55.97 8.79 -29.98
C LYS A 5 -54.73 8.04 -30.51
N LYS A 6 -53.58 8.70 -30.49
CA LYS A 6 -52.28 8.10 -30.79
C LYS A 6 -51.85 7.32 -29.54
N ASP A 7 -51.68 6.01 -29.67
CA ASP A 7 -51.11 5.20 -28.58
C ASP A 7 -49.66 5.65 -28.38
N GLU A 8 -49.40 6.27 -27.23
CA GLU A 8 -48.05 6.53 -26.73
C GLU A 8 -47.55 5.27 -26.03
N GLY A 9 -47.37 4.19 -26.81
CA GLY A 9 -46.62 3.03 -26.34
C GLY A 9 -45.16 3.41 -26.23
N VAL A 10 -44.52 3.10 -25.09
CA VAL A 10 -43.06 3.15 -24.96
C VAL A 10 -42.47 2.39 -26.15
N LEU A 11 -41.69 3.08 -26.99
CA LEU A 11 -40.93 2.45 -28.05
C LEU A 11 -39.86 1.60 -27.38
N GLU A 12 -40.17 0.34 -27.11
CA GLU A 12 -39.23 -0.65 -26.61
C GLU A 12 -38.24 -0.92 -27.76
N GLY A 13 -37.20 -0.08 -27.84
CA GLY A 13 -36.13 -0.21 -28.83
C GLY A 13 -35.34 -1.50 -28.63
N ASP A 14 -34.65 -1.96 -29.68
CA ASP A 14 -33.79 -3.14 -29.57
C ASP A 14 -32.70 -2.91 -28.52
N LEU A 15 -32.74 -3.71 -27.45
CA LEU A 15 -31.80 -3.63 -26.33
C LEU A 15 -30.49 -4.40 -26.60
N THR A 16 -30.41 -5.17 -27.69
CA THR A 16 -29.23 -5.97 -28.05
C THR A 16 -27.92 -5.16 -28.05
N PRO A 17 -27.87 -3.92 -28.57
CA PRO A 17 -26.67 -3.09 -28.50
C PRO A 17 -26.27 -2.69 -27.07
N MET A 18 -27.24 -2.47 -26.18
CA MET A 18 -26.96 -2.12 -24.78
C MET A 18 -26.41 -3.33 -24.02
N ILE A 19 -26.93 -4.52 -24.34
CA ILE A 19 -26.43 -5.79 -23.78
C ILE A 19 -25.00 -6.04 -24.26
N ASP A 20 -24.70 -5.85 -25.55
CA ASP A 20 -23.35 -6.02 -26.09
C ASP A 20 -22.31 -5.11 -25.41
N MET A 21 -22.63 -3.82 -25.28
CA MET A 21 -21.75 -2.86 -24.58
C MET A 21 -21.53 -3.22 -23.11
N THR A 22 -22.56 -3.69 -22.40
CA THR A 22 -22.42 -4.09 -21.00
C THR A 22 -21.63 -5.39 -20.83
N PHE A 23 -21.84 -6.38 -21.70
CA PHE A 23 -21.03 -7.60 -21.73
C PHE A 23 -19.56 -7.32 -22.06
N GLN A 24 -19.28 -6.43 -23.02
CA GLN A 24 -17.92 -6.00 -23.35
C GLN A 24 -17.24 -5.36 -22.14
N LEU A 25 -17.93 -4.48 -21.40
CA LEU A 25 -17.39 -3.86 -20.19
C LEU A 25 -17.09 -4.91 -19.10
N ILE A 26 -17.99 -5.86 -18.86
CA ILE A 26 -17.77 -6.94 -17.88
C ILE A 26 -16.53 -7.77 -18.27
N ALA A 27 -16.42 -8.17 -19.54
CA ALA A 27 -15.26 -8.93 -20.02
C ALA A 27 -13.96 -8.14 -19.88
N PHE A 28 -13.97 -6.85 -20.20
CA PHE A 28 -12.83 -5.95 -20.03
C PHE A 28 -12.38 -5.88 -18.55
N PHE A 29 -13.32 -5.63 -17.63
CA PHE A 29 -13.01 -5.57 -16.20
C PHE A 29 -12.56 -6.91 -15.62
N MET A 30 -13.17 -8.02 -16.07
CA MET A 30 -12.76 -9.36 -15.65
C MET A 30 -11.30 -9.63 -16.02
N VAL A 31 -10.88 -9.28 -17.24
CA VAL A 31 -9.49 -9.42 -17.68
C VAL A 31 -8.57 -8.48 -16.90
N LEU A 32 -8.96 -7.23 -16.69
CA LEU A 32 -8.17 -6.21 -15.97
C LEU A 32 -7.89 -6.62 -14.52
N VAL A 33 -8.90 -7.08 -13.77
CA VAL A 33 -8.74 -7.48 -12.35
C VAL A 33 -7.81 -8.69 -12.20
N ASN A 34 -7.81 -9.62 -13.15
CA ASN A 34 -6.89 -10.77 -13.10
C ASN A 34 -5.41 -10.36 -13.31
N PHE A 35 -5.14 -9.23 -13.97
CA PHE A 35 -3.78 -8.72 -14.11
C PHE A 35 -3.27 -8.02 -12.84
N SER A 36 -4.13 -7.36 -12.05
CA SER A 36 -3.69 -6.71 -10.80
C SER A 36 -3.23 -7.71 -9.73
N ASP A 37 -3.81 -8.90 -9.71
CA ASP A 37 -3.44 -9.94 -8.74
C ASP A 37 -2.18 -10.71 -9.16
N ALA A 38 -1.84 -10.71 -10.45
CA ALA A 38 -0.67 -11.41 -11.00
C ALA A 38 0.66 -10.65 -10.80
N GLU A 39 0.62 -9.34 -10.51
CA GLU A 39 1.82 -8.51 -10.28
C GLU A 39 2.28 -8.44 -8.82
N GLN A 40 1.52 -8.97 -7.86
CA GLN A 40 2.07 -9.20 -6.53
C GLN A 40 2.96 -10.45 -6.56
N ASP A 41 4.26 -10.25 -6.80
CA ASP A 41 5.27 -11.25 -6.51
C ASP A 41 5.10 -11.68 -5.04
N GLN A 42 4.56 -12.87 -4.81
CA GLN A 42 4.23 -13.41 -3.49
C GLN A 42 5.47 -13.53 -2.57
N ARG A 43 6.68 -13.35 -3.12
CA ARG A 43 7.94 -13.29 -2.37
C ARG A 43 8.23 -11.89 -1.84
N ILE A 44 7.63 -10.85 -2.41
CA ILE A 44 7.72 -9.48 -1.93
C ILE A 44 6.71 -9.31 -0.79
N LYS A 45 7.11 -9.78 0.40
CA LYS A 45 6.54 -9.26 1.64
C LYS A 45 7.07 -7.85 1.81
N LEU A 46 6.29 -6.85 1.42
CA LEU A 46 6.51 -5.50 1.89
C LEU A 46 6.54 -5.60 3.42
N PRO A 47 7.65 -5.24 4.10
CA PRO A 47 7.60 -5.13 5.55
C PRO A 47 6.45 -4.19 5.87
N SER A 48 5.67 -4.51 6.92
CA SER A 48 4.75 -3.52 7.46
C SER A 48 5.61 -2.32 7.84
N SER A 49 5.63 -1.33 6.96
CA SER A 49 6.13 -0.01 7.29
C SER A 49 5.10 0.53 8.26
N GLU A 50 5.20 0.11 9.52
CA GLU A 50 4.68 0.87 10.63
C GLU A 50 5.40 2.20 10.51
N LEU A 51 4.76 3.15 9.81
CA LEU A 51 5.05 4.58 9.95
C LEU A 51 5.32 4.78 11.43
N ALA A 52 6.58 5.07 11.78
CA ALA A 52 7.12 5.01 13.13
C ALA A 52 6.05 5.37 14.15
N LYS A 53 5.33 4.38 14.68
CA LYS A 53 4.23 4.66 15.60
C LYS A 53 4.93 5.23 16.82
N PRO A 54 4.71 6.52 17.16
CA PRO A 54 5.32 7.07 18.35
C PRO A 54 4.93 6.14 19.50
N PRO A 55 5.89 5.71 20.32
CA PRO A 55 5.57 4.79 21.41
C PRO A 55 4.50 5.44 22.29
N ASP A 56 3.51 4.65 22.72
CA ASP A 56 2.37 5.14 23.50
C ASP A 56 2.81 5.69 24.88
N ALA A 57 4.04 5.35 25.31
CA ALA A 57 4.72 5.90 26.48
C ALA A 57 6.21 6.18 26.15
N PRO A 58 6.88 7.10 26.86
CA PRO A 58 8.32 7.30 26.74
C PRO A 58 9.08 6.01 27.05
N PHE A 59 10.19 5.76 26.34
CA PHE A 59 11.12 4.71 26.74
C PHE A 59 11.66 5.01 28.14
N GLU A 60 11.69 4.02 29.02
CA GLU A 60 12.27 4.17 30.37
C GLU A 60 13.77 4.49 30.29
N GLU A 61 14.47 3.89 29.32
CA GLU A 61 15.88 4.14 29.05
C GLU A 61 16.17 4.27 27.54
N PRO A 62 15.92 5.44 26.94
CA PRO A 62 16.18 5.65 25.52
C PRO A 62 17.69 5.58 25.24
N ARG A 63 18.07 4.77 24.25
CA ARG A 63 19.43 4.75 23.70
C ARG A 63 19.48 5.60 22.44
N TYR A 64 20.31 6.63 22.44
CA TYR A 64 20.47 7.54 21.30
C TYR A 64 21.71 7.19 20.51
N LEU A 65 21.55 7.06 19.19
CA LEU A 65 22.63 6.90 18.23
C LEU A 65 22.67 8.17 17.37
N GLN A 66 23.78 8.91 17.39
CA GLN A 66 23.94 10.07 16.50
C GLN A 66 24.94 9.75 15.39
N LEU A 67 24.47 9.79 14.15
CA LEU A 67 25.31 9.62 12.96
C LEU A 67 26.00 10.95 12.63
N THR A 68 27.31 10.91 12.45
CA THR A 68 28.11 12.06 12.01
C THR A 68 28.18 12.10 10.48
N LYS A 69 28.79 13.17 9.93
CA LYS A 69 29.04 13.28 8.48
C LYS A 69 30.21 12.42 8.01
N ASP A 70 31.04 11.96 8.94
CA ASP A 70 32.27 11.22 8.67
C ASP A 70 32.06 9.70 8.80
N ASP A 71 30.79 9.26 8.72
CA ASP A 71 30.35 7.86 8.81
C ASP A 71 30.72 7.18 10.15
N THR A 72 30.75 7.98 11.21
CA THR A 72 30.92 7.53 12.59
C THR A 72 29.61 7.71 13.36
N VAL A 73 29.48 6.94 14.44
CA VAL A 73 28.32 6.96 15.33
C VAL A 73 28.80 7.39 16.71
N LEU A 74 28.18 8.45 17.23
CA LEU A 74 28.32 8.84 18.62
C LEU A 74 27.34 8.00 19.45
N PHE A 75 27.88 7.26 20.41
CA PHE A 75 27.11 6.42 21.30
C PHE A 75 27.73 6.41 22.70
N ALA A 76 26.92 6.69 23.73
CA ALA A 76 27.36 6.72 25.13
C ALA A 76 28.59 7.61 25.44
N GLY A 77 28.88 8.61 24.60
CA GLY A 77 30.03 9.50 24.72
C GLY A 77 31.27 9.08 23.93
N ASP A 78 31.25 7.89 23.33
CA ASP A 78 32.30 7.38 22.46
C ASP A 78 31.92 7.56 20.98
N GLU A 79 32.93 7.82 20.16
CA GLU A 79 32.80 7.82 18.70
C GLU A 79 33.25 6.46 18.16
N VAL A 80 32.32 5.73 17.56
CA VAL A 80 32.55 4.38 17.03
C VAL A 80 32.26 4.36 15.54
N GLY A 81 33.10 3.66 14.76
CA GLY A 81 32.77 3.39 13.35
C GLY A 81 31.51 2.53 13.26
N VAL A 82 30.72 2.69 12.19
CA VAL A 82 29.50 1.90 11.95
C VAL A 82 29.79 0.40 12.01
N ASP A 83 30.93 -0.04 11.47
CA ASP A 83 31.38 -1.44 11.49
C ASP A 83 31.61 -2.01 12.90
N ALA A 84 31.96 -1.13 13.85
CA ALA A 84 32.26 -1.48 15.23
C ALA A 84 31.06 -1.29 16.17
N LEU A 85 29.89 -0.89 15.63
CA LEU A 85 28.71 -0.58 16.44
C LEU A 85 28.05 -1.85 17.00
N GLU A 86 28.03 -2.94 16.25
CA GLU A 86 27.40 -4.20 16.65
C GLU A 86 27.90 -4.73 18.01
N PRO A 87 29.21 -4.92 18.25
CA PRO A 87 29.69 -5.39 19.55
C PRO A 87 29.38 -4.40 20.69
N VAL A 88 29.30 -3.10 20.40
CA VAL A 88 28.97 -2.08 21.39
C VAL A 88 27.51 -2.20 21.83
N LEU A 89 26.58 -2.35 20.88
CA LEU A 89 25.16 -2.53 21.15
C LEU A 89 24.86 -3.88 21.81
N GLN A 90 25.61 -4.95 21.49
CA GLN A 90 25.46 -6.24 22.15
C GLN A 90 25.80 -6.19 23.63
N ARG A 91 26.81 -5.39 24.03
CA ARG A 91 27.13 -5.18 25.46
C ARG A 91 25.98 -4.47 26.19
N GLU A 92 25.37 -3.49 25.56
CA GLU A 92 24.23 -2.76 26.14
C GLU A 92 22.96 -3.60 26.26
N LYS A 93 22.76 -4.57 25.37
CA LYS A 93 21.63 -5.51 25.46
C LYS A 93 21.76 -6.48 26.66
N ALA A 94 22.98 -6.69 27.15
CA ALA A 94 23.28 -7.64 28.22
C ALA A 94 23.24 -7.01 29.64
N VAL A 95 23.02 -5.69 29.71
CA VAL A 95 22.87 -4.90 30.95
C VAL A 95 21.39 -4.59 31.13
#